data_AF-C3N6Q3-F1
#
_entry.id   AF-C3N6Q3-F1
#
_cell.length_a   1.000
_cell.length_b   1.000
_cell.length_c   1.000
_cell.angle_alpha   90.00
_cell.angle_beta   90.00
_cell.angle_gamma   90.00
#
_symmetry.space_group_name_H-M   'P 1'
#
loop_
_entity.id
_entity.type
_entity.pdbx_description
1 polymer ?
#
loop_
_entity_poly.entity_id
_entity_poly.type
_entity_poly.pdbx_seq_one_letter_code
_entity_poly.pdbx_strand_id
1 'polypeptide(L)'
;MTSQDIKRLNRRRAALVGFAVLMILIGLGMIVANPKIGLTVGSIWILIFGILPLVVAIRSGKKVPPESADFIASDRRSFAVFSSWYWINDKGIWKDNKLLYTWSEIKDIQILRTWVESRTKARTFTVADAALNQGPDAVVYGVVRVFLNDGRSLELNNVVDPERVVNYIKNVYLKKQ
;
A
#
# COMPACT_ATOMS: atom_id res chain seq x y z
N MET A 1 1.16 11.67 2.12
CA MET A 1 -0.26 11.25 2.18
C MET A 1 -0.98 12.24 3.09
N THR A 2 -2.10 12.82 2.67
CA THR A 2 -2.75 13.94 3.39
C THR A 2 -3.75 13.43 4.44
N SER A 3 -4.14 14.27 5.40
CA SER A 3 -5.22 13.96 6.37
C SER A 3 -6.52 13.49 5.69
N GLN A 4 -6.80 14.01 4.48
CA GLN A 4 -7.95 13.59 3.68
C GLN A 4 -7.85 12.14 3.19
N ASP A 5 -6.65 11.65 2.88
CA ASP A 5 -6.43 10.28 2.43
C ASP A 5 -6.63 9.26 3.56
N ILE A 6 -6.21 9.60 4.79
CA ILE A 6 -6.44 8.80 5.99
C ILE A 6 -7.95 8.72 6.28
N LYS A 7 -8.67 9.84 6.18
CA LYS A 7 -10.13 9.88 6.38
C LYS A 7 -10.88 9.05 5.33
N ARG A 8 -10.44 9.08 4.06
CA ARG A 8 -10.97 8.24 2.98
C ARG A 8 -10.69 6.75 3.22
N LEU A 9 -9.48 6.40 3.68
CA LEU A 9 -9.13 5.03 4.02
C LEU A 9 -9.99 4.49 5.17
N ASN A 10 -10.16 5.26 6.25
CA ASN A 10 -11.00 4.89 7.38
C ASN A 10 -12.47 4.76 7.00
N ARG A 11 -13.00 5.63 6.13
CA ARG A 11 -14.37 5.50 5.60
C ARG A 11 -14.56 4.22 4.80
N ARG A 12 -13.59 3.87 3.94
CA ARG A 12 -13.61 2.61 3.17
C ARG A 12 -13.55 1.38 4.08
N ARG A 13 -12.73 1.42 5.13
CA ARG A 13 -12.67 0.35 6.15
C ARG A 13 -14.01 0.20 6.87
N ALA A 14 -14.61 1.30 7.33
CA ALA A 14 -15.90 1.26 7.99
C ALA A 14 -17.01 0.68 7.09
N ALA A 15 -17.02 1.05 5.80
CA ALA A 15 -17.95 0.48 4.82
C ALA A 15 -17.74 -1.04 4.62
N LEU A 16 -16.49 -1.50 4.51
CA LEU A 16 -16.16 -2.92 4.38
C LEU A 16 -16.55 -3.72 5.63
N VAL A 17 -16.31 -3.17 6.82
CA VAL A 17 -16.73 -3.80 8.08
C VAL A 17 -18.26 -3.87 8.18
N GLY A 18 -18.97 -2.78 7.84
CA GLY A 18 -20.43 -2.78 7.82
C GLY A 18 -21.01 -3.81 6.84
N PHE A 19 -20.44 -3.91 5.65
CA PHE A 19 -20.82 -4.92 4.66
C PHE A 19 -20.55 -6.34 5.14
N ALA A 20 -19.39 -6.61 5.75
CA ALA A 20 -19.06 -7.91 6.34
C ALA A 20 -20.06 -8.32 7.43
N VAL A 21 -20.36 -7.40 8.36
CA VAL A 21 -21.31 -7.65 9.45
C VAL A 21 -22.70 -7.96 8.89
N LEU A 22 -23.17 -7.18 7.90
CA LEU A 22 -24.46 -7.43 7.25
C LEU A 22 -24.51 -8.82 6.61
N MET A 23 -23.48 -9.21 5.86
CA MET A 23 -23.39 -10.53 5.22
C MET A 23 -23.40 -11.67 6.24
N ILE A 24 -22.68 -11.51 7.36
CA ILE A 24 -22.66 -12.50 8.44
C ILE A 24 -24.04 -12.64 9.07
N LEU A 25 -24.73 -11.53 9.34
CA LEU A 25 -26.09 -11.54 9.90
C LEU A 25 -27.10 -12.21 8.95
N ILE A 26 -27.00 -11.94 7.64
CA ILE A 26 -27.84 -12.57 6.62
C ILE A 26 -27.59 -14.08 6.54
N GLY A 27 -26.31 -14.49 6.53
CA GLY A 27 -25.94 -15.91 6.49
C GLY A 27 -26.42 -16.67 7.74
N LEU A 28 -26.22 -16.11 8.93
CA LEU A 28 -26.71 -16.69 10.18
C LEU A 28 -28.25 -16.73 10.24
N GLY A 29 -28.92 -15.65 9.82
CA GLY A 29 -30.38 -15.58 9.78
C GLY A 29 -31.00 -16.64 8.87
N MET A 30 -30.38 -16.93 7.73
CA MET A 30 -30.84 -18.00 6.83
C MET A 30 -30.68 -19.40 7.42
N ILE A 31 -29.58 -19.67 8.13
CA ILE A 31 -29.35 -20.96 8.82
C ILE A 31 -30.40 -21.18 9.91
N VAL A 32 -30.70 -20.15 10.70
CA VAL A 32 -31.69 -20.23 11.79
C VAL A 32 -33.12 -20.34 11.24
N ALA A 33 -33.45 -19.59 10.19
CA ALA A 33 -34.80 -19.56 9.65
C ALA A 33 -35.17 -20.81 8.84
N ASN A 34 -34.21 -21.49 8.20
CA ASN A 34 -34.48 -22.67 7.38
C ASN A 34 -33.32 -23.68 7.41
N PRO A 35 -33.32 -24.66 8.33
CA PRO A 35 -32.23 -25.63 8.50
C PRO A 35 -32.16 -26.71 7.40
N LYS A 36 -32.80 -26.51 6.24
CA LYS A 36 -32.77 -27.47 5.13
C LYS A 36 -31.40 -27.45 4.45
N ILE A 37 -30.83 -28.64 4.21
CA ILE A 37 -29.45 -28.88 3.73
C ILE A 37 -29.04 -27.98 2.53
N GLY A 38 -29.93 -27.77 1.54
CA GLY A 38 -29.63 -26.93 0.38
C GLY A 38 -29.46 -25.43 0.67
N LEU A 39 -30.20 -24.90 1.65
CA LEU A 39 -30.07 -23.50 2.12
C LEU A 39 -28.84 -23.33 3.04
N THR A 40 -28.46 -24.40 3.75
CA THR A 40 -27.24 -24.43 4.57
C THR A 40 -25.97 -24.26 3.72
N VAL A 41 -25.88 -24.90 2.55
CA VAL A 41 -24.74 -24.75 1.63
C VAL A 41 -24.62 -23.32 1.09
N GLY A 42 -25.73 -22.69 0.70
CA GLY A 42 -25.74 -21.30 0.25
C GLY A 42 -25.34 -20.31 1.36
N SER A 43 -25.77 -20.58 2.59
CA SER A 43 -25.43 -19.77 3.76
C SER A 43 -23.94 -19.83 4.11
N ILE A 44 -23.30 -20.99 3.94
CA ILE A 44 -21.85 -21.16 4.12
C ILE A 44 -21.07 -20.28 3.14
N TRP A 45 -21.48 -20.21 1.87
CA TRP A 45 -20.85 -19.33 0.89
C TRP A 45 -20.99 -17.85 1.28
N ILE A 46 -22.17 -17.42 1.74
CA ILE A 46 -22.41 -16.05 2.20
C ILE A 46 -21.50 -15.69 3.38
N LEU A 47 -21.28 -16.62 4.32
CA LEU A 47 -20.36 -16.42 5.43
C LEU A 47 -18.89 -16.30 4.96
N ILE A 48 -18.46 -17.15 4.03
CA ILE A 48 -17.10 -17.08 3.43
C ILE A 48 -16.89 -15.72 2.74
N PHE A 49 -17.85 -15.28 1.93
CA PHE A 49 -17.81 -13.97 1.28
C PHE A 49 -17.95 -12.81 2.27
N GLY A 50 -18.57 -13.01 3.44
CA GLY A 50 -18.64 -12.03 4.52
C GLY A 50 -17.31 -11.84 5.28
N ILE A 51 -16.47 -12.87 5.36
CA ILE A 51 -15.17 -12.81 6.06
C ILE A 51 -14.11 -12.08 5.22
N LEU A 52 -14.14 -12.24 3.89
CA LEU A 52 -13.13 -11.67 2.99
C LEU A 52 -12.98 -10.13 3.12
N PRO A 53 -14.06 -9.31 3.12
CA PRO A 53 -13.97 -7.86 3.36
C PRO A 53 -13.38 -7.51 4.73
N LEU A 54 -13.62 -8.33 5.76
CA LEU A 54 -13.08 -8.14 7.10
C LEU A 54 -11.54 -8.28 7.10
N VAL A 55 -11.04 -9.33 6.44
CA VAL A 55 -9.60 -9.56 6.27
C VAL A 55 -8.95 -8.40 5.53
N VAL A 56 -9.60 -7.89 4.47
CA VAL A 56 -9.14 -6.72 3.72
C VAL A 56 -9.08 -5.47 4.61
N ALA A 57 -10.14 -5.19 5.36
CA ALA A 57 -10.21 -4.03 6.25
C ALA A 57 -9.11 -4.05 7.32
N ILE A 58 -8.89 -5.20 7.97
CA ILE A 58 -7.85 -5.40 8.99
C ILE A 58 -6.45 -5.24 8.37
N ARG A 59 -6.19 -5.86 7.22
CA ARG A 59 -4.88 -5.77 6.53
C ARG A 59 -4.58 -4.34 6.09
N SER A 60 -5.56 -3.65 5.50
CA SER A 60 -5.41 -2.23 5.16
C SER A 60 -5.11 -1.39 6.41
N GLY A 61 -5.70 -1.76 7.55
CA GLY A 61 -5.38 -1.30 8.92
C GLY A 61 -3.90 -1.11 9.19
N LYS A 62 -3.17 -2.19 8.94
CA LYS A 62 -1.78 -2.38 9.36
C LYS A 62 -0.76 -1.77 8.39
N LYS A 63 -1.18 -1.10 7.32
CA LYS A 63 -0.26 -0.55 6.29
C LYS A 63 0.32 0.81 6.62
N VAL A 64 -0.35 1.58 7.47
CA VAL A 64 0.03 2.96 7.77
C VAL A 64 0.80 2.95 9.09
N PRO A 65 1.99 3.57 9.15
CA PRO A 65 2.72 3.76 10.39
C PRO A 65 1.86 4.51 11.42
N PRO A 66 2.05 4.25 12.73
CA PRO A 66 1.37 5.01 13.78
C PRO A 66 1.81 6.49 13.81
N GLU A 67 2.95 6.81 13.20
CA GLU A 67 3.55 8.14 13.16
C GLU A 67 3.49 8.74 11.75
N SER A 68 3.63 10.06 11.65
CA SER A 68 3.69 10.74 10.36
C SER A 68 4.93 10.28 9.60
N ALA A 69 4.73 9.59 8.48
CA ALA A 69 5.79 9.06 7.64
C ALA A 69 5.45 9.27 6.16
N ASP A 70 6.49 9.50 5.37
CA ASP A 70 6.37 9.71 3.93
C ASP A 70 6.44 8.38 3.20
N PHE A 71 5.48 8.16 2.30
CA PHE A 71 5.41 6.97 1.48
C PHE A 71 6.52 7.00 0.42
N ILE A 72 7.29 5.91 0.32
CA ILE A 72 8.39 5.83 -0.64
C ILE A 72 8.25 4.69 -1.65
N ALA A 73 7.66 3.56 -1.27
CA ALA A 73 7.55 2.40 -2.15
C ALA A 73 6.38 1.49 -1.78
N SER A 74 5.91 0.73 -2.77
CA SER A 74 5.01 -0.40 -2.54
C SER A 74 5.47 -1.61 -3.32
N ASP A 75 5.43 -2.79 -2.69
CA ASP A 75 5.68 -4.03 -3.39
C ASP A 75 4.51 -4.38 -4.32
N ARG A 76 4.68 -4.20 -5.63
CA ARG A 76 3.61 -4.45 -6.61
C ARG A 76 3.38 -5.94 -6.92
N ARG A 77 4.20 -6.86 -6.39
CA ARG A 77 4.11 -8.30 -6.70
C ARG A 77 2.88 -8.99 -6.12
N SER A 78 2.15 -8.33 -5.23
CA SER A 78 0.95 -8.89 -4.60
C SER A 78 -0.24 -7.98 -4.84
N PHE A 79 -1.46 -8.56 -4.86
CA PHE A 79 -2.70 -7.79 -4.82
C PHE A 79 -2.56 -6.64 -3.82
N ALA A 80 -3.07 -5.45 -4.15
CA ALA A 80 -2.78 -4.20 -3.42
C ALA A 80 -3.09 -4.25 -1.91
N VAL A 81 -3.83 -5.25 -1.43
CA VAL A 81 -4.11 -5.49 0.00
C VAL A 81 -3.01 -6.29 0.69
N PHE A 82 -2.30 -7.16 -0.04
CA PHE A 82 -1.21 -8.02 0.45
C PHE A 82 0.19 -7.47 0.17
N SER A 83 0.30 -6.40 -0.64
CA SER A 83 1.57 -5.70 -0.84
C SER A 83 2.09 -5.06 0.44
N SER A 84 3.39 -5.16 0.70
CA SER A 84 4.03 -4.35 1.74
C SER A 84 4.30 -2.94 1.24
N TRP A 85 4.03 -1.96 2.08
CA TRP A 85 4.32 -0.55 1.81
C TRP A 85 5.52 -0.12 2.63
N TYR A 86 6.35 0.73 2.05
CA TYR A 86 7.53 1.27 2.71
C TYR A 86 7.37 2.76 2.91
N TRP A 87 7.73 3.20 4.10
CA TRP A 87 7.63 4.58 4.54
C TRP A 87 8.93 5.04 5.19
N ILE A 88 9.14 6.34 5.26
CA ILE A 88 10.29 6.94 5.95
C ILE A 88 9.83 8.04 6.90
N ASN A 89 10.51 8.17 8.03
CA ASN A 89 10.39 9.32 8.92
C ASN A 89 11.74 9.62 9.59
N ASP A 90 11.74 10.49 10.59
CA ASP A 90 12.91 10.83 11.41
C ASP A 90 13.53 9.64 12.14
N LYS A 91 12.77 8.58 12.45
CA LYS A 91 13.28 7.37 13.12
C LYS A 91 13.98 6.40 12.18
N GLY A 92 13.47 6.25 10.95
CA GLY A 92 14.02 5.28 10.03
C GLY A 92 13.07 4.88 8.91
N ILE A 93 13.32 3.68 8.38
CA ILE A 93 12.51 3.04 7.35
C ILE A 93 11.49 2.14 8.02
N TRP A 94 10.22 2.32 7.65
CA TRP A 94 9.10 1.50 8.09
C TRP A 94 8.65 0.57 6.98
N LYS A 95 8.24 -0.64 7.37
CA LYS A 95 7.50 -1.58 6.53
C LYS A 95 6.12 -1.75 7.13
N ASP A 96 5.12 -1.33 6.36
CA ASP A 96 3.74 -1.25 6.79
C ASP A 96 3.64 -0.41 8.08
N ASN A 97 3.17 -0.97 9.20
CA ASN A 97 3.11 -0.29 10.49
C ASN A 97 4.25 -0.63 11.46
N LYS A 98 5.33 -1.26 10.98
CA LYS A 98 6.47 -1.65 11.81
C LYS A 98 7.73 -0.93 11.37
N LEU A 99 8.47 -0.38 12.33
CA LEU A 99 9.81 0.14 12.07
C LEU A 99 10.70 -1.03 11.68
N LEU A 100 11.33 -0.93 10.51
CA LEU A 100 12.15 -2.00 9.94
C LEU A 100 13.62 -1.79 10.30
N TYR A 101 14.13 -0.59 10.04
CA TYR A 101 15.51 -0.20 10.35
C TYR A 101 15.55 1.26 10.78
N THR A 102 16.37 1.58 11.79
CA THR A 102 16.69 2.96 12.14
C THR A 102 17.74 3.53 11.19
N TRP A 103 17.85 4.85 11.13
CA TRP A 103 18.91 5.47 10.32
C TRP A 103 20.31 5.01 10.75
N SER A 104 20.56 4.82 12.05
CA SER A 104 21.87 4.38 12.59
C SER A 104 22.27 2.97 12.18
N GLU A 105 21.32 2.14 11.71
CA GLU A 105 21.60 0.80 11.21
C GLU A 105 21.93 0.80 9.71
N ILE A 106 21.64 1.90 9.01
CA ILE A 106 21.78 2.04 7.56
C ILE A 106 23.12 2.69 7.24
N LYS A 107 23.94 1.97 6.48
CA LYS A 107 25.26 2.41 6.01
C LYS A 107 25.17 3.30 4.78
N ASP A 108 24.41 2.85 3.78
CA ASP A 108 24.27 3.55 2.50
C ASP A 108 22.96 3.13 1.82
N ILE A 109 22.55 3.89 0.81
CA ILE A 109 21.39 3.63 -0.02
C ILE A 109 21.71 3.94 -1.48
N GLN A 110 21.39 3.03 -2.39
CA GLN A 110 21.77 3.16 -3.80
C GLN A 110 20.63 2.77 -4.73
N ILE A 111 20.56 3.43 -5.88
CA ILE A 111 19.62 3.10 -6.94
C ILE A 111 20.22 1.98 -7.77
N LEU A 112 19.52 0.85 -7.90
CA LEU A 112 19.97 -0.26 -8.73
C LEU A 112 19.51 -0.12 -10.18
N ARG A 113 18.24 0.25 -10.36
CA ARG A 113 17.62 0.46 -11.67
C ARG A 113 16.43 1.37 -11.57
N THR A 114 16.15 2.10 -12.63
CA THR A 114 14.96 2.93 -12.80
C THR A 114 14.20 2.51 -14.05
N TRP A 115 12.89 2.76 -14.08
CA TRP A 115 12.05 2.64 -15.26
C TRP A 115 10.97 3.70 -15.22
N VAL A 116 10.54 4.13 -16.40
CA VAL A 116 9.45 5.11 -16.53
C VAL A 116 8.17 4.36 -16.78
N GLU A 117 7.14 4.64 -15.98
CA GLU A 117 5.80 4.12 -16.22
C GLU A 117 4.87 5.27 -16.60
N SER A 118 4.36 5.21 -17.83
CA SER A 118 3.32 6.11 -18.30
C SER A 118 2.01 5.69 -17.65
N ARG A 119 1.34 6.61 -16.93
CA ARG A 119 -0.07 6.38 -16.56
C ARG A 119 -0.93 6.56 -17.79
N THR A 120 -1.03 5.55 -18.64
CA THR A 120 -2.15 5.41 -19.55
C THR A 120 -3.40 5.16 -18.70
N LYS A 121 -4.01 6.24 -18.18
CA LYS A 121 -5.47 6.20 -17.98
C LYS A 121 -6.03 5.94 -19.38
N ALA A 122 -6.87 4.91 -19.53
CA ALA A 122 -7.65 4.68 -20.73
C ALA A 122 -8.62 5.87 -20.94
N ARG A 123 -8.09 7.01 -21.33
CA ARG A 123 -8.80 8.16 -21.86
C ARG A 123 -8.43 8.20 -23.33
N THR A 124 -9.43 8.08 -24.18
CA THR A 124 -9.34 8.45 -25.60
C THR A 124 -8.79 9.86 -25.67
N PHE A 125 -7.53 10.00 -26.11
CA PHE A 125 -6.90 11.31 -26.30
C PHE A 125 -7.59 12.00 -27.48
N THR A 126 -8.12 13.19 -27.25
CA THR A 126 -8.60 14.03 -28.35
C THR A 126 -7.46 14.92 -28.84
N VAL A 127 -7.52 15.37 -30.10
CA VAL A 127 -6.51 16.27 -30.68
C VAL A 127 -6.36 17.58 -29.87
N ALA A 128 -7.40 17.96 -29.11
CA ALA A 128 -7.38 19.10 -28.20
C ALA A 128 -6.45 18.90 -26.98
N ASP A 129 -6.28 17.66 -26.49
CA ASP A 129 -5.42 17.36 -25.34
C ASP A 129 -3.92 17.49 -25.71
N ALA A 130 -3.57 17.24 -26.97
CA ALA A 130 -2.21 17.43 -27.50
C ALA A 130 -1.81 18.91 -27.62
N ALA A 131 -2.78 19.81 -27.82
CA ALA A 131 -2.54 21.26 -27.92
C ALA A 131 -2.26 21.93 -26.55
N LEU A 132 -2.56 21.25 -25.43
CA LEU A 132 -2.41 21.75 -24.07
C LEU A 132 -1.13 21.28 -23.35
N ASN A 133 -0.20 20.60 -24.05
CA ASN A 133 1.01 20.00 -23.45
C ASN A 133 0.72 19.08 -22.23
N GLN A 134 -0.48 18.51 -22.13
CA GLN A 134 -0.82 17.54 -21.09
C GLN A 134 -0.47 16.12 -21.56
N GLY A 135 0.82 15.91 -21.81
CA GLY A 135 1.37 14.57 -22.05
C GLY A 135 1.10 13.64 -20.86
N PRO A 136 1.19 12.31 -21.06
CA PRO A 136 0.95 11.36 -19.98
C PRO A 136 1.89 11.66 -18.81
N ASP A 137 1.35 11.79 -17.59
CA ASP A 137 2.12 11.91 -16.35
C ASP A 137 3.06 10.70 -16.22
N ALA A 138 4.29 10.85 -16.72
CA ALA A 138 5.33 9.84 -16.67
C ALA A 138 5.87 9.83 -15.24
N VAL A 139 5.62 8.73 -14.51
CA VAL A 139 6.16 8.56 -13.15
C VAL A 139 7.39 7.67 -13.24
N VAL A 140 8.52 8.17 -12.75
CA VAL A 140 9.74 7.39 -12.65
C VAL A 140 9.67 6.50 -11.42
N TYR A 141 9.88 5.21 -11.62
CA TYR A 141 9.98 4.21 -10.56
C TYR A 141 11.38 3.61 -10.55
N GLY A 142 11.78 3.02 -9.42
CA GLY A 142 13.06 2.30 -9.34
C GLY A 142 13.11 1.20 -8.30
N VAL A 143 14.20 0.43 -8.36
CA VAL A 143 14.64 -0.43 -7.26
C VAL A 143 15.78 0.28 -6.54
N VAL A 144 15.62 0.44 -5.23
CA VAL A 144 16.63 1.02 -4.36
C VAL A 144 17.12 -0.05 -3.39
N ARG A 145 18.43 -0.20 -3.25
CA ARG A 145 19.05 -1.08 -2.27
C ARG A 145 19.52 -0.27 -1.07
N VAL A 146 19.12 -0.69 0.11
CA VAL A 146 19.56 -0.17 1.40
C VAL A 146 20.61 -1.13 1.95
N PHE A 147 21.79 -0.62 2.27
CA PHE A 147 22.89 -1.38 2.87
C PHE A 147 22.91 -1.11 4.37
N LEU A 148 23.00 -2.17 5.16
CA LEU A 148 23.09 -2.08 6.61
C LEU A 148 24.54 -2.15 7.09
N ASN A 149 24.77 -1.66 8.29
CA ASN A 149 26.10 -1.69 8.93
C ASN A 149 26.61 -3.12 9.19
N ASP A 150 25.70 -4.08 9.34
CA ASP A 150 26.02 -5.51 9.54
C ASP A 150 26.30 -6.28 8.24
N GLY A 151 26.33 -5.60 7.09
CA GLY A 151 26.59 -6.20 5.79
C GLY A 151 25.35 -6.80 5.10
N ARG A 152 24.18 -6.84 5.75
CA ARG A 152 22.93 -7.21 5.08
C ARG A 152 22.45 -6.08 4.18
N SER A 153 21.57 -6.41 3.23
CA SER A 153 20.93 -5.42 2.38
C SER A 153 19.44 -5.71 2.19
N LEU A 154 18.68 -4.65 1.93
CA LEU A 154 17.26 -4.69 1.63
C LEU A 154 17.00 -4.04 0.27
N GLU A 155 16.24 -4.70 -0.59
CA GLU A 155 15.76 -4.11 -1.83
C GLU A 155 14.33 -3.58 -1.69
N LEU A 156 14.17 -2.30 -1.98
CA LEU A 156 12.91 -1.58 -2.07
C LEU A 156 12.50 -1.52 -3.54
N ASN A 157 11.48 -2.28 -3.90
CA ASN A 157 10.94 -2.31 -5.26
C ASN A 157 9.87 -1.24 -5.45
N ASN A 158 9.82 -0.64 -6.65
CA ASN A 158 8.85 0.38 -7.05
C ASN A 158 8.91 1.65 -6.18
N VAL A 159 10.12 2.11 -5.87
CA VAL A 159 10.32 3.42 -5.23
C VAL A 159 9.89 4.51 -6.20
N VAL A 160 9.03 5.43 -5.76
CA VAL A 160 8.57 6.57 -6.56
C VAL A 160 9.67 7.64 -6.55
N ASP A 161 10.07 8.11 -7.73
CA ASP A 161 11.11 9.12 -7.88
C ASP A 161 12.40 8.75 -7.08
N PRO A 162 13.06 7.64 -7.45
CA PRO A 162 14.13 7.05 -6.67
C PRO A 162 15.33 7.99 -6.48
N GLU A 163 15.61 8.87 -7.45
CA GLU A 163 16.66 9.89 -7.35
C GLU A 163 16.37 10.88 -6.23
N ARG A 164 15.16 11.46 -6.22
CA ARG A 164 14.76 12.40 -5.17
C ARG A 164 14.75 11.74 -3.80
N VAL A 165 14.22 10.52 -3.69
CA VAL A 165 14.15 9.78 -2.42
C VAL A 165 15.54 9.46 -1.89
N VAL A 166 16.43 8.92 -2.72
CA VAL A 166 17.81 8.59 -2.32
C VAL A 166 18.58 9.83 -1.94
N ASN A 167 18.51 10.90 -2.73
CA ASN A 167 19.17 12.16 -2.43
C ASN A 167 18.66 12.78 -1.12
N TYR A 168 17.36 12.76 -0.90
CA TYR A 168 16.76 13.23 0.36
C TYR A 168 17.27 12.42 1.56
N ILE A 169 17.23 11.09 1.49
CA ILE A 169 17.70 10.23 2.59
C ILE A 169 19.18 10.46 2.87
N LYS A 170 20.02 10.51 1.84
CA LYS A 170 21.46 10.77 1.98
C LYS A 170 21.72 12.10 2.66
N ASN A 171 21.09 13.16 2.18
CA ASN A 171 21.38 14.52 2.64
C ASN A 171 20.78 14.83 4.02
N VAL A 172 19.63 14.25 4.36
CA VAL A 172 18.90 14.58 5.59
C VAL A 172 19.22 13.62 6.73
N TYR A 173 19.28 12.33 6.44
CA TYR A 173 19.37 11.29 7.47
C TYR A 173 20.76 10.66 7.59
N LEU A 174 21.45 10.42 6.47
CA LEU A 174 22.77 9.75 6.49
C LEU A 174 23.94 10.74 6.59
N LYS A 175 23.79 12.00 6.16
CA LYS A 175 24.82 13.04 6.27
C LYS A 175 25.20 13.40 7.72
N LYS A 176 24.37 13.03 8.69
CA LYS A 176 24.55 13.34 10.12
C LYS A 176 25.25 12.23 10.91
N GLN A 177 25.72 11.19 10.23
CA GLN A 177 26.49 10.08 10.82
C GLN A 177 27.97 10.25 10.53
#